data_AF-A0A818TH34-F1
#
_entry.id   AF-A0A818TH34-F1
#
_cell.length_a   1.000
_cell.length_b   1.000
_cell.length_c   1.000
_cell.angle_alpha   90.00
_cell.angle_beta   90.00
_cell.angle_gamma   90.00
#
_symmetry.space_group_name_H-M   'P 1'
#
loop_
_entity.id
_entity.type
_entity.pdbx_description
1 polymer ?
#
loop_
_entity_poly.entity_id
_entity_poly.type
_entity_poly.pdbx_seq_one_letter_code
_entity_poly.pdbx_strand_id
1 'polypeptide(L)'
;MSELFDKPDRSLQFIRAFDGDKVDFHELMKGYGSTVDSPTSDFYKEIHKAYPKAKIVLTVRDSGEKWFESFQNTVGPVSVDNYYYFAVYLI
;
A
#
# COMPACT_ATOMS: atom_id res chain seq x y z
N MET A 1 3.94 7.31 -2.61
CA MET A 1 5.24 6.59 -2.52
C MET A 1 6.43 7.48 -2.15
N SER A 2 6.69 8.63 -2.78
CA SER A 2 7.89 9.45 -2.44
C SER A 2 7.97 9.87 -0.96
N GLU A 3 6.83 10.20 -0.35
CA GLU A 3 6.76 10.61 1.06
C GLU A 3 7.17 9.51 2.06
N LEU A 4 7.17 8.22 1.66
CA LEU A 4 7.64 7.13 2.54
C LEU A 4 9.14 7.23 2.82
N PHE A 5 9.92 7.84 1.91
CA PHE A 5 11.33 8.11 2.12
C PHE A 5 11.55 9.24 3.13
N ASP A 6 10.60 10.18 3.22
CA ASP A 6 10.66 11.32 4.14
C ASP A 6 10.11 10.99 5.53
N LYS A 7 9.39 9.87 5.67
CA LYS A 7 8.71 9.45 6.91
C LYS A 7 9.02 7.98 7.25
N PRO A 8 10.26 7.64 7.62
CA PRO A 8 10.68 6.26 7.88
C PRO A 8 9.86 5.55 8.96
N ASP A 9 9.41 6.27 10.00
CA ASP A 9 8.55 5.70 11.05
C ASP A 9 7.23 5.16 10.49
N ARG A 10 6.68 5.82 9.47
CA ARG A 10 5.46 5.38 8.80
C ARG A 10 5.71 4.09 8.01
N SER A 11 6.85 4.00 7.34
CA SER A 11 7.27 2.79 6.62
C SER A 11 7.43 1.60 7.57
N LEU A 12 8.02 1.80 8.75
CA LEU A 12 8.15 0.76 9.78
C LEU A 12 6.79 0.28 10.30
N GLN A 13 5.82 1.18 10.46
CA GLN A 13 4.46 0.80 10.86
C GLN A 13 3.76 -0.07 9.79
N PHE A 14 3.98 0.18 8.50
CA PHE A 14 3.45 -0.71 7.45
C PHE A 14 4.11 -2.08 7.46
N ILE A 15 5.43 -2.16 7.65
CA ILE A 15 6.15 -3.45 7.78
C ILE A 15 5.53 -4.27 8.93
N ARG A 16 5.35 -3.65 10.10
CA ARG A 16 4.71 -4.30 11.25
C ARG A 16 3.29 -4.77 10.94
N ALA A 17 2.51 -3.96 10.21
CA ALA A 17 1.17 -4.35 9.80
C ALA A 17 1.18 -5.60 8.88
N PHE A 18 2.17 -5.72 7.98
CA PHE A 18 2.35 -6.92 7.16
C PHE A 18 2.77 -8.14 7.98
N ASP A 19 3.58 -7.95 9.02
CA ASP A 19 3.95 -9.00 9.98
C ASP A 19 2.77 -9.45 10.89
N GLY A 20 1.60 -8.80 10.76
CA GLY A 20 0.40 -9.12 11.54
C GLY A 20 0.33 -8.44 12.90
N ASP A 21 1.25 -7.51 13.20
CA ASP A 21 1.16 -6.71 14.41
C ASP A 21 -0.09 -5.82 14.42
N LYS A 22 -0.59 -5.51 15.62
CA LYS A 22 -1.62 -4.49 15.78
C LYS A 22 -1.01 -3.11 15.56
N VAL A 23 -1.48 -2.43 14.51
CA VAL A 23 -1.08 -1.05 14.17
C VAL A 23 -2.28 -0.11 14.27
N ASP A 24 -2.04 1.12 14.70
CA ASP A 24 -3.08 2.15 14.77
C ASP A 24 -3.25 2.84 13.41
N PHE A 25 -4.31 2.44 12.69
CA PHE A 25 -4.66 3.02 11.40
C PHE A 25 -5.15 4.47 11.49
N HIS A 26 -5.54 4.96 12.68
CA HIS A 26 -5.86 6.37 12.85
C HIS A 26 -4.60 7.24 12.75
N GLU A 27 -3.53 6.86 13.44
CA GLU A 27 -2.26 7.59 13.38
C GLU A 27 -1.58 7.42 12.02
N LEU A 28 -1.59 6.21 11.42
CA LEU A 28 -1.03 5.97 10.08
C LEU A 28 -1.65 6.85 8.97
N MET A 29 -2.95 7.19 9.11
CA MET A 29 -3.72 7.96 8.13
C MET A 29 -3.92 9.42 8.54
N LYS A 30 -3.33 9.86 9.65
CA LYS A 30 -3.49 11.22 10.17
C LYS A 30 -3.02 12.27 9.16
N GLY A 31 -3.90 13.23 8.91
CA GLY A 31 -3.65 14.31 7.94
C GLY A 31 -3.96 13.95 6.48
N TYR A 32 -4.43 12.73 6.18
CA TYR A 32 -4.84 12.31 4.84
C TYR A 32 -6.36 12.16 4.76
N GLY A 33 -6.96 12.68 3.69
CA GLY A 33 -8.39 12.51 3.40
C GLY A 33 -8.73 11.28 2.54
N SER A 34 -7.72 10.68 1.89
CA SER A 34 -7.85 9.54 0.99
C SER A 34 -6.51 8.82 0.86
N THR A 35 -6.56 7.55 0.44
CA THR A 35 -5.35 6.76 0.17
C THR A 35 -5.55 5.86 -1.05
N VAL A 36 -4.46 5.57 -1.74
CA VAL A 36 -4.39 4.71 -2.93
C VAL A 36 -3.04 4.00 -2.95
N ASP A 37 -2.91 2.99 -3.80
CA ASP A 37 -1.66 2.27 -4.05
C ASP A 37 -1.13 1.51 -2.80
N SER A 38 -0.18 0.61 -3.06
CA SER A 38 0.50 -0.14 -2.00
C SER A 38 1.42 0.80 -1.20
N PRO A 39 1.54 0.64 0.13
CA PRO A 39 1.00 -0.45 0.98
C PRO A 39 -0.45 -0.25 1.46
N THR A 40 -1.05 0.91 1.24
CA THR A 40 -2.33 1.25 1.91
C THR A 40 -3.53 0.49 1.36
N SER A 41 -3.56 0.21 0.05
CA SER A 41 -4.64 -0.56 -0.57
C SER A 41 -4.70 -2.00 -0.06
N ASP A 42 -3.57 -2.54 0.41
CA ASP A 42 -3.48 -3.91 0.93
C ASP A 42 -4.24 -4.05 2.27
N PHE A 43 -4.39 -2.95 3.02
CA PHE A 43 -5.08 -2.89 4.31
C PHE A 43 -6.46 -2.22 4.24
N TYR A 44 -7.16 -2.29 3.10
CA TYR A 44 -8.43 -1.59 2.92
C TYR A 44 -9.50 -1.98 3.96
N LYS A 45 -9.47 -3.21 4.47
CA LYS A 45 -10.43 -3.70 5.48
C LYS A 45 -10.17 -3.10 6.86
N GLU A 46 -8.92 -3.07 7.27
CA GLU A 46 -8.45 -2.51 8.53
C GLU A 46 -8.67 -1.00 8.55
N ILE A 47 -8.35 -0.34 7.45
CA ILE A 47 -8.62 1.09 7.26
C ILE A 47 -10.12 1.36 7.31
N HIS A 48 -10.96 0.55 6.64
CA HIS A 48 -12.42 0.74 6.69
C HIS A 48 -12.99 0.47 8.09
N LYS A 49 -12.40 -0.45 8.86
CA LYS A 49 -12.76 -0.66 10.26
C LYS A 49 -12.45 0.57 11.13
N ALA A 50 -11.31 1.23 10.91
CA ALA A 50 -10.96 2.48 11.59
C ALA A 50 -11.80 3.67 11.10
N TYR A 51 -12.16 3.69 9.82
CA TYR A 51 -12.95 4.75 9.19
C TYR A 51 -14.23 4.20 8.52
N PRO A 52 -15.27 3.79 9.28
CA PRO A 52 -16.46 3.13 8.72
C PRO A 52 -17.26 3.99 7.73
N LYS A 53 -17.09 5.31 7.78
CA LYS A 53 -17.73 6.25 6.84
C LYS A 53 -16.95 6.44 5.54
N ALA A 54 -15.68 6.02 5.51
CA ALA A 54 -14.86 6.09 4.30
C ALA A 54 -15.37 5.08 3.27
N LYS A 55 -15.48 5.52 2.03
CA LYS A 55 -15.88 4.66 0.91
C LYS A 55 -14.66 3.90 0.38
N ILE A 56 -14.86 2.66 -0.01
CA ILE A 56 -13.85 1.85 -0.71
C ILE A 56 -14.10 1.97 -2.22
N VAL A 57 -13.05 2.25 -2.99
CA VAL A 57 -13.10 2.33 -4.45
C VAL A 57 -12.14 1.28 -5.02
N LEU A 58 -12.66 0.38 -5.85
CA LEU A 58 -11.85 -0.58 -6.61
C LEU A 58 -11.75 -0.11 -8.06
N THR A 59 -10.56 0.32 -8.48
CA THR A 59 -10.27 0.65 -9.88
C THR A 59 -9.86 -0.61 -10.63
N VAL A 60 -10.48 -0.85 -11.78
CA VAL A 60 -10.17 -1.98 -12.67
C VAL A 60 -9.68 -1.48 -14.04
N ARG A 61 -9.04 -2.35 -14.81
CA ARG A 61 -8.59 -2.08 -16.19
C ARG A 61 -9.29 -3.05 -17.14
N ASP A 62 -9.27 -2.74 -18.44
CA ASP A 62 -9.94 -3.53 -19.48
C ASP A 62 -9.60 -5.03 -19.45
N SER A 63 -8.35 -5.40 -19.14
CA SER A 63 -7.92 -6.79 -18.99
C SER A 63 -6.70 -6.94 -18.07
N GLY A 64 -6.46 -8.17 -17.61
CA GLY A 64 -5.28 -8.50 -16.80
C GLY A 64 -3.97 -8.33 -17.56
N GLU A 65 -3.96 -8.65 -18.86
CA GLU A 65 -2.81 -8.51 -19.74
C GLU A 65 -2.42 -7.05 -19.92
N LYS A 66 -3.39 -6.15 -20.19
CA LYS A 66 -3.13 -4.71 -20.29
C LYS A 66 -2.69 -4.09 -18.97
N TRP A 67 -3.15 -4.62 -17.84
CA TRP A 67 -2.61 -4.22 -16.54
C TRP A 67 -1.16 -4.67 -16.39
N PHE A 68 -0.89 -5.94 -16.67
CA PHE A 68 0.41 -6.56 -16.50
C PHE A 68 1.47 -5.95 -17.41
N GLU A 69 1.18 -5.71 -18.68
CA GLU A 69 2.09 -5.04 -19.61
C GLU A 69 2.52 -3.65 -19.10
N SER A 70 1.56 -2.84 -18.67
CA SER A 70 1.84 -1.54 -18.09
C SER A 70 2.61 -1.63 -16.77
N PHE A 71 2.31 -2.62 -15.92
CA PHE A 71 3.07 -2.87 -14.70
C PHE A 71 4.53 -3.21 -15.04
N GLN A 72 4.77 -4.14 -15.96
CA GLN A 72 6.11 -4.53 -16.42
C GLN A 72 6.90 -3.36 -17.03
N ASN A 73 6.22 -2.40 -17.66
CA ASN A 73 6.86 -1.22 -18.25
C ASN A 73 7.14 -0.09 -17.24
N THR A 74 6.67 -0.20 -15.99
CA THR A 74 6.76 0.90 -15.01
C THR A 74 7.25 0.44 -13.64
N VAL A 75 6.40 -0.28 -12.90
CA VAL A 75 6.66 -0.71 -11.52
C VAL A 75 7.47 -2.01 -11.49
N GLY A 76 7.26 -2.89 -12.46
CA GLY A 76 7.95 -4.18 -12.57
C GLY A 76 9.47 -4.08 -12.38
N PRO A 77 10.20 -3.26 -13.15
CA PRO A 77 11.66 -3.21 -13.08
C PRO A 77 12.17 -2.76 -11.70
N VAL A 78 11.52 -1.78 -11.08
CA VAL A 78 11.90 -1.34 -9.72
C VAL A 78 11.48 -2.34 -8.64
N SER A 79 10.47 -3.14 -8.90
CA SER A 79 10.02 -4.22 -8.03
C SER A 79 10.95 -5.43 -8.03
N VAL A 80 11.57 -5.80 -9.16
CA VAL A 80 12.46 -6.97 -9.19
C VAL A 80 13.84 -6.67 -8.59
N ASP A 81 14.30 -5.42 -8.70
CA ASP A 81 15.66 -5.03 -8.32
C ASP A 81 15.80 -4.35 -6.94
N ASN A 82 14.71 -4.01 -6.24
CA ASN A 82 14.77 -3.29 -4.95
C ASN A 82 13.92 -3.86 -3.81
N TYR A 83 14.38 -3.52 -2.59
CA TYR A 83 13.86 -3.75 -1.24
C TYR A 83 12.33 -3.81 -1.06
N TYR A 84 11.55 -3.16 -1.93
CA TYR A 84 10.08 -3.07 -1.86
C TYR A 84 9.39 -4.44 -1.99
N TYR A 85 9.86 -5.32 -2.88
CA TYR A 85 9.27 -6.65 -3.03
C TYR A 85 9.63 -7.56 -1.85
N PHE A 86 10.86 -7.46 -1.37
CA PHE A 86 11.35 -8.22 -0.21
C PHE A 86 10.66 -7.79 1.09
N ALA A 87 10.39 -6.50 1.29
CA ALA A 87 9.80 -5.99 2.52
C ALA A 87 8.27 -6.21 2.62
N VAL A 88 7.58 -6.46 1.51
CA VAL A 88 6.10 -6.50 1.48
C VAL A 88 5.54 -7.88 1.10
N TYR A 89 6.24 -8.68 0.28
CA TYR A 89 5.64 -9.86 -0.35
C TYR A 89 6.41 -11.18 -0.15
N LEU A 90 7.52 -11.22 0.59
CA LEU A 90 8.31 -12.43 0.85
C LEU A 90 8.58 -12.71 2.35
N ILE A 91 7.75 -12.16 3.23
CA ILE A 91 7.65 -12.62 4.64
C ILE A 91 6.54 -13.67 4.73
#